data_AF-A0A388LJC1-F1
#
_entry.id   AF-A0A388LJC1-F1
#
_cell.length_a   1.000
_cell.length_b   1.000
_cell.length_c   1.000
_cell.angle_alpha   90.00
_cell.angle_beta   90.00
_cell.angle_gamma   90.00
#
_symmetry.space_group_name_H-M   'P 1'
#
loop_
_entity.id
_entity.type
_entity.pdbx_description
1 polymer ?
#
loop_
_entity_poly.entity_id
_entity_poly.type
_entity_poly.pdbx_seq_one_letter_code
_entity_poly.pdbx_strand_id
1 'polypeptide(L)'
;MDYKKKWDNIFQQPKTVYKFMSESRKEDFFTLTPHERKEKGFEFQINRRVYEDMKAMTWGDHIVHPTSLVDIGAPRGFLPPCASRNESVASKGGGDGQNHENGSTKESSFSTGSGGGGGKRKNLRQLIFEVIGDVMDKHGKLMAATVDNMSKRQCSNLTGHCDILEREVDVQKEHYEKADQANVMICNALLDIVKAIRERS
;
A
#
# COMPACT_ATOMS: atom_id res chain seq x y z
N MET A 1 12.67 17.10 20.38
CA MET A 1 11.55 17.22 19.41
C MET A 1 10.60 16.08 19.68
N ASP A 2 9.40 16.39 20.13
CA ASP A 2 8.40 15.40 20.56
C ASP A 2 7.70 14.81 19.32
N TYR A 3 8.02 13.57 18.96
CA TYR A 3 7.51 12.91 17.76
C TYR A 3 5.98 12.87 17.74
N LYS A 4 5.34 12.76 18.92
CA LYS A 4 3.88 12.77 19.08
C LYS A 4 3.24 14.06 18.56
N LYS A 5 3.80 15.22 18.94
CA LYS A 5 3.30 16.53 18.52
C LYS A 5 3.42 16.75 17.01
N LYS A 6 4.48 16.21 16.38
CA LYS A 6 4.67 16.28 14.93
C LYS A 6 3.59 15.47 14.19
N TRP A 7 3.28 14.27 14.68
CA TRP A 7 2.23 13.42 14.13
C TRP A 7 0.84 14.02 14.30
N ASP A 8 0.52 14.56 15.47
CA ASP A 8 -0.77 15.22 15.71
C ASP A 8 -0.98 16.40 14.74
N ASN A 9 0.06 17.22 14.52
CA ASN A 9 0.00 18.33 13.56
C ASN A 9 -0.27 17.85 12.13
N ILE A 10 0.36 16.75 11.70
CA ILE A 10 0.21 16.20 10.35
C ILE A 10 -1.25 15.80 10.08
N PHE A 11 -1.96 15.26 11.08
CA PHE A 11 -3.37 14.84 10.91
C PHE A 11 -4.40 15.93 11.22
N GLN A 12 -4.09 16.86 12.13
CA GLN A 12 -5.05 17.90 12.53
C GLN A 12 -5.10 19.08 11.56
N GLN A 13 -3.94 19.50 11.01
CA GLN A 13 -3.90 20.62 10.06
C GLN A 13 -4.77 20.38 8.81
N PRO A 14 -4.73 19.21 8.16
CA PRO A 14 -5.55 18.96 6.97
C PRO A 14 -7.04 18.86 7.31
N LYS A 15 -7.40 18.35 8.50
CA LYS A 15 -8.79 18.34 8.99
C LYS A 15 -9.35 19.74 9.15
N THR A 16 -8.58 20.66 9.72
CA THR A 16 -9.00 22.07 9.87
C THR A 16 -9.20 22.73 8.52
N VAL A 17 -8.31 22.47 7.55
CA VAL A 17 -8.45 22.98 6.18
C VAL A 17 -9.68 22.40 5.46
N TYR A 18 -9.96 21.11 5.63
CA TYR A 18 -11.17 20.49 5.09
C TYR A 18 -12.43 21.11 5.68
N LYS A 19 -12.50 21.27 7.00
CA LYS A 19 -13.65 21.88 7.67
C LYS A 19 -13.91 23.28 7.13
N PHE A 20 -12.85 24.10 7.03
CA PHE A 20 -12.93 25.42 6.42
C PHE A 20 -13.51 25.37 5.01
N MET A 21 -12.95 24.55 4.11
CA MET A 21 -13.41 24.45 2.72
C MET A 21 -14.83 23.87 2.58
N SER A 22 -15.26 23.02 3.52
CA SER A 22 -16.62 22.47 3.55
C SER A 22 -17.67 23.51 3.99
N GLU A 23 -17.30 24.42 4.88
CA GLU A 23 -18.16 25.49 5.39
C GLU A 23 -18.13 26.71 4.45
N SER A 24 -16.99 26.97 3.81
CA SER A 24 -16.83 28.04 2.84
C SER A 24 -17.32 27.60 1.46
N ARG A 25 -18.58 27.91 1.14
CA ARG A 25 -19.23 27.57 -0.14
C ARG A 25 -18.49 28.02 -1.42
N LYS A 26 -17.46 28.87 -1.34
CA LYS A 26 -16.75 29.46 -2.49
C LYS A 26 -15.24 29.68 -2.32
N GLU A 27 -14.68 29.51 -1.13
CA GLU A 27 -13.26 29.81 -0.88
C GLU A 27 -12.44 28.53 -0.76
N ASP A 28 -11.36 28.42 -1.55
CA ASP A 28 -10.38 27.35 -1.42
C ASP A 28 -9.20 27.86 -0.58
N PHE A 29 -8.81 27.12 0.46
CA PHE A 29 -7.64 27.42 1.29
C PHE A 29 -6.38 27.67 0.44
N PHE A 30 -6.22 26.93 -0.65
CA PHE A 30 -5.07 27.05 -1.54
C PHE A 30 -5.12 28.24 -2.48
N THR A 31 -6.29 28.88 -2.62
CA THR A 31 -6.43 30.15 -3.36
C THR A 31 -6.16 31.38 -2.49
N LEU A 32 -6.18 31.22 -1.15
CA LEU A 32 -5.86 32.30 -0.22
C LEU A 32 -4.37 32.66 -0.26
N THR A 33 -4.08 33.94 -0.13
CA THR A 33 -2.73 34.45 0.11
C THR A 33 -2.26 34.10 1.53
N PRO A 34 -0.94 34.08 1.80
CA PRO A 34 -0.42 33.83 3.15
C PRO A 34 -0.95 34.81 4.22
N HIS A 35 -1.24 36.05 3.84
CA HIS A 35 -1.82 37.05 4.75
C HIS A 35 -3.26 36.69 5.16
N GLU A 36 -4.11 36.39 4.18
CA GLU A 36 -5.51 36.00 4.42
C GLU A 36 -5.61 34.68 5.22
N ARG A 37 -4.67 33.76 5.00
CA ARG A 37 -4.57 32.54 5.81
C ARG A 37 -4.31 32.86 7.29
N LYS A 38 -3.41 33.81 7.56
CA LYS A 38 -3.11 34.25 8.93
C LYS A 38 -4.29 34.96 9.58
N GLU A 39 -5.01 35.81 8.84
CA GLU A 39 -6.25 36.46 9.33
C GLU A 39 -7.35 35.45 9.67
N LYS A 40 -7.42 34.34 8.94
CA LYS A 40 -8.35 33.23 9.21
C LYS A 40 -7.83 32.23 10.26
N GLY A 41 -6.73 32.55 10.95
CA GLY A 41 -6.18 31.74 12.04
C GLY A 41 -5.34 30.53 11.61
N PHE A 42 -4.96 30.45 10.34
CA PHE A 42 -4.05 29.41 9.86
C PHE A 42 -2.59 29.84 10.02
N GLU A 43 -1.98 29.43 11.12
CA GLU A 43 -0.56 29.70 11.41
C GLU A 43 0.40 28.65 10.83
N PHE A 44 -0.12 27.70 10.05
CA PHE A 44 0.65 26.61 9.46
C PHE A 44 0.63 26.66 7.93
N GLN A 45 1.67 26.07 7.34
CA GLN A 45 1.73 25.85 5.89
C GLN A 45 1.42 24.39 5.59
N ILE A 46 0.50 24.17 4.66
CA ILE A 46 0.20 22.86 4.11
C ILE A 46 0.23 22.94 2.59
N ASN A 47 0.95 22.01 1.98
CA ASN A 47 1.05 21.91 0.52
C ASN A 47 -0.17 21.22 -0.05
N ARG A 48 -0.66 21.68 -1.21
CA ARG A 48 -1.83 21.10 -1.89
C ARG A 48 -1.73 19.59 -2.07
N ARG A 49 -0.55 19.08 -2.47
CA ARG A 49 -0.32 17.63 -2.63
C ARG A 49 -0.49 16.86 -1.32
N VAL A 50 0.11 17.34 -0.23
CA VAL A 50 0.01 16.71 1.10
C VAL A 50 -1.43 16.68 1.60
N TYR A 51 -2.20 17.74 1.32
CA TYR A 51 -3.61 17.79 1.65
C TYR A 51 -4.43 16.78 0.85
N GLU A 52 -4.26 16.70 -0.47
CA GLU A 52 -4.99 15.72 -1.31
C GLU A 52 -4.61 14.28 -0.94
N ASP A 53 -3.34 13.99 -0.68
CA ASP A 53 -2.88 12.68 -0.24
C ASP A 53 -3.51 12.28 1.10
N MET A 54 -3.55 13.20 2.07
CA MET A 54 -4.21 12.92 3.35
C MET A 54 -5.73 12.82 3.21
N LYS A 55 -6.36 13.63 2.36
CA LYS A 55 -7.79 13.55 2.07
C LYS A 55 -8.15 12.20 1.46
N ALA A 56 -7.33 11.68 0.54
CA ALA A 56 -7.48 10.36 -0.05
C ALA A 56 -7.33 9.23 1.00
N MET A 57 -6.38 9.36 1.92
CA MET A 57 -6.16 8.38 2.99
C MET A 57 -7.19 8.44 4.12
N THR A 58 -7.76 9.61 4.43
CA THR A 58 -8.64 9.82 5.59
C THR A 58 -10.13 9.70 5.23
N TRP A 59 -10.50 9.97 3.97
CA TRP A 59 -11.89 9.98 3.50
C TRP A 59 -12.18 9.11 2.27
N GLY A 60 -11.18 8.45 1.68
CA GLY A 60 -11.44 7.23 0.90
C GLY A 60 -11.85 6.11 1.86
N ASP A 61 -12.69 5.17 1.40
CA ASP A 61 -13.29 4.06 2.16
C ASP A 61 -12.31 3.04 2.78
N HIS A 62 -11.15 3.46 3.26
CA HIS A 62 -10.24 2.66 4.05
C HIS A 62 -10.21 3.28 5.43
N ILE A 63 -11.24 2.91 6.20
CA ILE A 63 -11.16 2.85 7.65
C ILE A 63 -10.00 1.92 8.00
N VAL A 64 -8.78 2.46 8.02
CA VAL A 64 -7.64 1.81 8.68
C VAL A 64 -7.78 2.17 10.16
N HIS A 65 -8.65 1.45 10.84
CA HIS A 65 -8.56 1.35 12.30
C HIS A 65 -7.17 0.79 12.64
N PRO A 66 -6.39 1.42 13.52
CA PRO A 66 -5.16 0.83 14.01
C PRO A 66 -5.50 -0.18 15.12
N THR A 67 -6.29 -1.21 14.80
CA THR A 67 -6.49 -2.38 15.66
C THR A 67 -7.03 -3.55 14.83
N SER A 68 -6.12 -4.29 14.20
CA SER A 68 -6.20 -5.75 14.13
C SER A 68 -4.91 -6.27 13.50
N LEU A 69 -4.04 -6.81 14.34
CA LEU A 69 -2.84 -7.57 13.94
C LEU A 69 -3.18 -9.04 13.63
N VAL A 70 -4.45 -9.39 13.44
CA VAL A 70 -4.88 -10.76 13.19
C VAL A 70 -5.83 -10.77 12.01
N ASP A 71 -5.31 -11.26 10.88
CA ASP A 71 -6.02 -11.85 9.72
C ASP A 71 -5.56 -11.27 8.37
N ILE A 72 -4.37 -11.69 7.93
CA ILE A 72 -4.03 -11.70 6.50
C ILE A 72 -3.89 -13.16 6.10
N GLY A 73 -5.04 -13.80 5.93
CA GLY A 73 -5.19 -15.14 5.38
C GLY A 73 -6.18 -15.19 4.22
N ALA A 74 -6.22 -14.21 3.30
CA ALA A 74 -6.96 -14.37 2.03
C ALA A 74 -6.52 -13.36 0.94
N PRO A 75 -6.23 -13.80 -0.30
CA PRO A 75 -5.91 -12.90 -1.40
C PRO A 75 -7.19 -12.30 -1.98
N ARG A 76 -7.49 -11.03 -1.65
CA ARG A 76 -8.53 -10.27 -2.37
C ARG A 76 -7.87 -9.60 -3.58
N GLY A 77 -8.20 -10.14 -4.75
CA GLY A 77 -7.74 -9.64 -6.04
C GLY A 77 -8.14 -8.18 -6.27
N PHE A 78 -7.20 -7.43 -6.84
CA PHE A 78 -7.42 -6.10 -7.38
C PHE A 78 -8.37 -6.19 -8.59
N LEU A 79 -9.51 -5.51 -8.52
CA LEU A 79 -10.26 -5.08 -9.70
C LEU A 79 -10.15 -3.55 -9.82
N PRO A 80 -9.90 -3.01 -11.03
CA PRO A 80 -9.86 -1.56 -11.28
C PRO A 80 -11.27 -0.96 -11.49
N PRO A 81 -11.44 0.37 -11.35
CA PRO A 81 -12.76 1.00 -11.31
C PRO A 81 -13.36 1.25 -12.71
N CYS A 82 -14.63 0.86 -12.83
CA CYS A 82 -15.70 1.37 -13.71
C CYS A 82 -15.38 1.66 -15.19
N ALA A 83 -15.87 0.77 -16.08
CA ALA A 83 -16.36 1.16 -17.40
C ALA A 83 -17.83 0.72 -17.52
N SER A 84 -18.69 1.70 -17.79
CA SER A 84 -20.08 1.51 -18.19
C SER A 84 -20.17 0.57 -19.39
N ARG A 85 -21.12 -0.38 -19.41
CA ARG A 85 -21.91 -0.69 -20.61
C ARG A 85 -22.96 -1.80 -20.45
N ASN A 86 -24.21 -1.38 -20.69
CA ASN A 86 -25.31 -2.06 -21.39
C ASN A 86 -25.45 -3.59 -21.38
N GLU A 87 -26.61 -3.99 -20.86
CA GLU A 87 -27.56 -4.99 -21.37
C GLU A 87 -27.14 -5.90 -22.53
N SER A 88 -27.32 -7.21 -22.28
CA SER A 88 -27.84 -8.24 -23.20
C SER A 88 -26.95 -9.48 -23.27
N VAL A 89 -27.38 -10.55 -22.61
CA VAL A 89 -27.14 -11.92 -23.08
C VAL A 89 -28.30 -12.79 -22.61
N ALA A 90 -29.22 -13.07 -23.52
CA ALA A 90 -30.09 -14.23 -23.43
C ALA A 90 -29.43 -15.40 -24.16
N SER A 91 -29.35 -16.51 -23.44
CA SER A 91 -28.73 -17.79 -23.76
C SER A 91 -29.67 -18.72 -24.55
N LYS A 92 -29.18 -19.30 -25.65
CA LYS A 92 -29.47 -20.64 -26.24
C LYS A 92 -28.83 -20.67 -27.64
N GLY A 93 -28.25 -21.72 -28.21
CA GLY A 93 -28.25 -23.16 -27.96
C GLY A 93 -28.40 -23.87 -29.32
N GLY A 94 -27.49 -24.80 -29.65
CA GLY A 94 -27.73 -25.94 -30.53
C GLY A 94 -27.50 -25.81 -32.05
N GLY A 95 -26.82 -26.81 -32.62
CA GLY A 95 -27.33 -27.51 -33.82
C GLY A 95 -26.63 -27.27 -35.17
N ASP A 96 -25.74 -28.21 -35.51
CA ASP A 96 -25.47 -28.88 -36.80
C ASP A 96 -26.24 -28.49 -38.09
N GLY A 97 -25.58 -28.56 -39.26
CA GLY A 97 -26.25 -28.49 -40.57
C GLY A 97 -25.47 -27.96 -41.79
N GLN A 98 -24.57 -28.78 -42.34
CA GLN A 98 -24.34 -29.11 -43.76
C GLN A 98 -24.94 -28.27 -44.94
N ASN A 99 -24.03 -27.83 -45.84
CA ASN A 99 -24.01 -27.90 -47.34
C ASN A 99 -25.04 -27.15 -48.25
N HIS A 100 -24.56 -26.26 -49.13
CA HIS A 100 -24.51 -26.40 -50.63
C HIS A 100 -24.38 -25.03 -51.35
N GLU A 101 -23.33 -24.93 -52.18
CA GLU A 101 -23.26 -24.49 -53.59
C GLU A 101 -23.81 -23.13 -54.11
N ASN A 102 -23.14 -22.70 -55.19
CA ASN A 102 -23.41 -21.62 -56.16
C ASN A 102 -23.02 -20.20 -55.71
N GLY A 103 -22.10 -19.47 -56.35
CA GLY A 103 -21.49 -19.57 -57.68
C GLY A 103 -21.58 -18.20 -58.34
N SER A 104 -20.46 -17.58 -58.72
CA SER A 104 -20.34 -16.71 -59.92
C SER A 104 -18.94 -16.11 -60.04
N THR A 105 -18.15 -16.74 -60.92
CA THR A 105 -17.33 -16.12 -61.99
C THR A 105 -16.80 -14.69 -61.83
N LYS A 106 -15.47 -14.53 -61.79
CA LYS A 106 -14.70 -14.06 -62.96
C LYS A 106 -13.18 -14.21 -62.76
N GLU A 107 -12.64 -14.94 -63.71
CA GLU A 107 -11.25 -15.26 -63.99
C GLU A 107 -10.50 -14.02 -64.52
N SER A 108 -9.26 -13.80 -64.08
CA SER A 108 -8.18 -13.42 -65.00
C SER A 108 -6.83 -13.75 -64.37
N SER A 109 -6.14 -14.68 -65.02
CA SER A 109 -4.83 -15.22 -64.70
C SER A 109 -3.80 -14.57 -65.61
N PHE A 110 -2.62 -14.20 -65.08
CA PHE A 110 -1.35 -14.36 -65.80
C PHE A 110 -0.20 -14.49 -64.80
N SER A 111 0.43 -15.67 -64.85
CA SER A 111 1.57 -16.12 -64.06
C SER A 111 2.89 -15.52 -64.57
N THR A 112 3.91 -15.40 -63.71
CA THR A 112 5.33 -15.84 -63.94
C THR A 112 6.20 -15.35 -62.77
N GLY A 113 6.98 -16.27 -62.18
CA GLY A 113 7.63 -16.09 -60.88
C GLY A 113 9.01 -15.44 -60.89
N SER A 114 9.56 -15.25 -59.69
CA SER A 114 11.01 -15.29 -59.41
C SER A 114 11.22 -15.22 -57.90
N GLY A 115 12.05 -16.13 -57.38
CA GLY A 115 12.53 -16.09 -56.00
C GLY A 115 13.42 -14.89 -55.72
N GLY A 116 13.54 -14.54 -54.44
CA GLY A 116 14.46 -13.53 -53.93
C GLY A 116 14.04 -13.08 -52.54
N GLY A 117 14.90 -13.34 -51.55
CA GLY A 117 14.63 -13.15 -50.12
C GLY A 117 14.01 -11.79 -49.80
N GLY A 118 12.70 -11.81 -49.52
CA GLY A 118 11.96 -10.65 -49.05
C GLY A 118 12.29 -10.42 -47.57
N GLY A 119 13.41 -9.76 -47.30
CA GLY A 119 13.63 -9.07 -46.03
C GLY A 119 12.50 -8.07 -45.84
N LYS A 120 11.41 -8.51 -45.19
CA LYS A 120 10.21 -7.72 -44.94
C LYS A 120 10.65 -6.51 -44.12
N ARG A 121 10.77 -5.35 -44.78
CA ARG A 121 11.04 -4.07 -44.11
C ARG A 121 10.02 -3.95 -42.97
N LYS A 122 10.50 -3.91 -41.72
CA LYS A 122 9.64 -3.71 -40.54
C LYS A 122 8.84 -2.45 -40.80
N ASN A 123 7.51 -2.55 -40.79
CA ASN A 123 6.68 -1.36 -40.95
C ASN A 123 6.76 -0.50 -39.68
N LEU A 124 6.51 0.81 -39.81
CA LEU A 124 6.59 1.76 -38.70
C LEU A 124 5.79 1.29 -37.47
N ARG A 125 4.66 0.62 -37.69
CA ARG A 125 3.82 0.03 -36.63
C ARG A 125 4.58 -1.01 -35.80
N GLN A 126 5.29 -1.96 -36.43
CA GLN A 126 6.08 -2.97 -35.71
C GLN A 126 7.22 -2.34 -34.92
N LEU A 127 7.91 -1.35 -35.49
CA LEU A 127 8.98 -0.62 -34.81
C LEU A 127 8.46 0.09 -33.54
N ILE A 128 7.29 0.74 -33.63
CA ILE A 128 6.66 1.40 -32.48
C ILE A 128 6.32 0.39 -31.38
N PHE A 129 5.77 -0.79 -31.72
CA PHE A 129 5.48 -1.82 -30.73
C PHE A 129 6.74 -2.39 -30.07
N GLU A 130 7.82 -2.57 -30.82
CA GLU A 130 9.11 -3.02 -30.30
C GLU A 130 9.68 -2.02 -29.28
N VAL A 131 9.62 -0.72 -29.60
CA VAL A 131 10.03 0.36 -28.68
C VAL A 131 9.14 0.40 -27.42
N ILE A 132 7.82 0.28 -27.57
CA ILE A 132 6.90 0.25 -26.41
C ILE A 132 7.20 -0.96 -25.53
N GLY A 133 7.43 -2.14 -26.12
CA GLY A 133 7.77 -3.36 -25.40
C GLY A 133 9.07 -3.21 -24.60
N ASP A 134 10.11 -2.63 -25.20
CA ASP A 134 11.38 -2.35 -24.53
C ASP A 134 11.22 -1.36 -23.35
N VAL A 135 10.40 -0.32 -23.51
CA VAL A 135 10.09 0.62 -22.42
C VAL A 135 9.36 -0.09 -21.28
N MET A 136 8.36 -0.93 -21.59
CA MET A 136 7.61 -1.69 -20.60
C MET A 136 8.49 -2.69 -19.85
N ASP A 137 9.38 -3.40 -20.55
CA ASP A 137 10.34 -4.33 -19.95
C ASP A 137 11.31 -3.61 -19.00
N LYS A 138 11.89 -2.50 -19.44
CA LYS A 138 12.78 -1.67 -18.60
C LYS A 138 12.04 -1.12 -17.38
N HIS A 139 10.82 -0.65 -17.56
CA HIS A 139 10.00 -0.15 -16.46
C HIS A 139 9.68 -1.27 -15.46
N GLY A 140 9.29 -2.45 -15.94
CA GLY A 140 9.04 -3.63 -15.10
C GLY A 140 10.26 -4.02 -14.28
N LYS A 141 11.44 -4.09 -14.90
CA LYS A 141 12.71 -4.37 -14.22
C LYS A 141 13.06 -3.31 -13.17
N LEU A 142 12.90 -2.03 -13.51
CA LEU A 142 13.14 -0.91 -12.59
C LEU A 142 12.20 -0.98 -11.37
N MET A 143 10.91 -1.24 -11.60
CA MET A 143 9.92 -1.34 -10.53
C MET A 143 10.20 -2.54 -9.64
N ALA A 144 10.49 -3.71 -10.21
CA ALA A 144 10.86 -4.90 -9.46
C ALA A 144 12.10 -4.64 -8.58
N ALA A 145 13.15 -4.05 -9.14
CA ALA A 145 14.35 -3.70 -8.39
C ALA A 145 14.09 -2.65 -7.30
N THR A 146 13.24 -1.66 -7.56
CA THR A 146 12.89 -0.62 -6.57
C THR A 146 12.18 -1.22 -5.37
N VAL A 147 11.17 -2.07 -5.62
CA VAL A 147 10.41 -2.74 -4.58
C VAL A 147 11.28 -3.73 -3.81
N ASP A 148 12.11 -4.53 -4.48
CA ASP A 148 13.04 -5.46 -3.84
C ASP A 148 14.04 -4.75 -2.91
N ASN A 149 14.65 -3.65 -3.37
CA ASN A 149 15.57 -2.86 -2.55
C ASN A 149 14.88 -2.22 -1.34
N MET A 150 13.67 -1.70 -1.52
CA MET A 150 12.88 -1.14 -0.42
C MET A 150 12.49 -2.22 0.59
N SER A 151 12.03 -3.38 0.11
CA SER A 151 11.66 -4.53 0.93
C SER A 151 12.85 -5.05 1.73
N LYS A 152 14.02 -5.23 1.11
CA LYS A 152 15.25 -5.64 1.81
C LYS A 152 15.62 -4.70 2.95
N ARG A 153 15.58 -3.38 2.71
CA ARG A 153 15.86 -2.38 3.76
C ARG A 153 14.87 -2.46 4.91
N GLN A 154 13.57 -2.61 4.61
CA GLN A 154 12.53 -2.76 5.62
C GLN A 154 12.71 -4.05 6.42
N CYS A 155 12.99 -5.18 5.76
CA CYS A 155 13.29 -6.44 6.42
C CYS A 155 14.51 -6.32 7.33
N SER A 156 15.62 -5.74 6.87
CA SER A 156 16.81 -5.53 7.72
C SER A 156 16.52 -4.65 8.94
N ASN A 157 15.70 -3.60 8.78
CA ASN A 157 15.31 -2.77 9.91
C ASN A 157 14.45 -3.53 10.91
N LEU A 158 13.46 -4.28 10.43
CA LEU A 158 12.59 -5.09 11.28
C LEU A 158 13.37 -6.18 12.02
N THR A 159 14.29 -6.87 11.33
CA THR A 159 15.20 -7.84 11.97
C THR A 159 15.99 -7.19 13.10
N GLY A 160 16.59 -6.02 12.87
CA GLY A 160 17.31 -5.30 13.92
C GLY A 160 16.42 -4.91 15.11
N HIS A 161 15.15 -4.58 14.88
CA HIS A 161 14.19 -4.33 15.97
C HIS A 161 13.83 -5.60 16.74
N CYS A 162 13.66 -6.74 16.05
CA CYS A 162 13.44 -8.03 16.69
C CYS A 162 14.63 -8.42 17.60
N ASP A 163 15.85 -8.28 17.10
CA ASP A 163 17.07 -8.60 17.86
C ASP A 163 17.24 -7.73 19.11
N ILE A 164 16.80 -6.46 19.05
CA ILE A 164 16.78 -5.57 20.22
C ILE A 164 15.74 -6.02 21.23
N LEU A 165 14.53 -6.33 20.78
CA LEU A 165 13.44 -6.73 21.65
C LEU A 165 13.73 -8.07 22.35
N GLU A 166 14.32 -9.03 21.64
CA GLU A 166 14.72 -10.32 22.22
C GLU A 166 15.73 -10.12 23.36
N ARG A 167 16.77 -9.30 23.15
CA ARG A 167 17.74 -8.96 24.19
C ARG A 167 17.12 -8.24 25.39
N GLU A 168 16.16 -7.35 25.15
CA GLU A 168 15.44 -6.66 26.23
C GLU A 168 14.61 -7.65 27.07
N VAL A 169 13.93 -8.60 26.43
CA VAL A 169 13.17 -9.65 27.10
C VAL A 169 14.08 -10.54 27.95
N ASP A 170 15.25 -10.93 27.43
CA ASP A 170 16.22 -11.74 28.17
C ASP A 170 16.72 -11.02 29.43
N VAL A 171 17.05 -9.73 29.31
CA VAL A 171 17.48 -8.91 30.45
C VAL A 171 16.36 -8.80 31.50
N GLN A 172 15.12 -8.54 31.07
CA GLN A 172 13.98 -8.47 32.00
C GLN A 172 13.76 -9.80 32.71
N LYS A 173 13.86 -10.93 32.00
CA LYS A 173 13.75 -12.26 32.59
C LYS A 173 14.78 -12.48 33.70
N GLU A 174 16.05 -12.15 33.45
CA GLU A 174 17.11 -12.25 34.46
C GLU A 174 16.84 -11.36 35.68
N HIS A 175 16.34 -10.14 35.46
CA HIS A 175 15.94 -9.24 36.54
C HIS A 175 14.80 -9.82 37.38
N TYR A 176 13.80 -10.44 36.76
CA TYR A 176 12.71 -11.10 37.47
C TYR A 176 13.18 -12.31 38.28
N GLU A 177 14.06 -13.14 37.74
CA GLU A 177 14.64 -14.28 38.48
C GLU A 177 15.41 -13.82 39.73
N LYS A 178 16.21 -12.76 39.61
CA LYS A 178 16.92 -12.14 40.74
C LYS A 178 15.96 -11.56 41.78
N ALA A 179 14.90 -10.88 41.32
CA ALA A 179 13.90 -10.31 42.21
C ALA A 179 13.11 -11.39 42.97
N ASP A 180 12.74 -12.49 42.30
CA ASP A 180 12.07 -13.63 42.92
C ASP A 180 12.96 -14.29 43.98
N GLN A 181 14.24 -14.50 43.66
CA GLN A 181 15.22 -15.01 44.61
C GLN A 181 15.34 -14.10 45.86
N ALA A 182 15.40 -12.79 45.67
CA ALA A 182 15.44 -11.83 46.77
C ALA A 182 14.15 -11.89 47.62
N ASN A 183 12.99 -12.01 46.99
CA ASN A 183 11.71 -12.16 47.68
C ASN A 183 11.67 -13.43 48.53
N VAL A 184 12.16 -14.56 48.01
CA VAL A 184 12.27 -15.82 48.78
C VAL A 184 13.17 -15.63 50.00
N MET A 185 14.32 -14.97 49.85
CA MET A 185 15.23 -14.70 50.97
C MET A 185 14.56 -13.83 52.04
N ILE A 186 13.83 -12.79 51.65
CA ILE A 186 13.10 -11.91 52.56
C ILE A 186 12.00 -12.69 53.29
N CYS A 187 11.21 -13.49 52.58
CA CYS A 187 10.17 -14.33 53.18
C CYS A 187 10.75 -15.30 54.22
N ASN A 188 11.88 -15.94 53.91
CA ASN A 188 12.56 -16.84 54.85
C ASN A 188 13.06 -16.09 56.09
N ALA A 189 13.69 -14.92 55.92
CA ALA A 189 14.15 -14.11 57.04
C ALA A 189 12.99 -13.66 57.95
N LEU A 190 11.85 -13.29 57.37
CA LEU A 190 10.64 -12.96 58.12
C LEU A 190 10.11 -14.17 58.89
N LEU A 191 10.09 -15.36 58.29
CA LEU A 191 9.70 -16.60 58.97
C LEU A 191 10.62 -16.91 60.16
N ASP A 192 11.93 -16.75 60.00
CA ASP A 192 12.90 -16.96 61.07
C ASP A 192 12.70 -15.98 62.23
N ILE A 193 12.41 -14.71 61.93
CA ILE A 193 12.07 -13.70 62.96
C ILE A 193 10.82 -14.12 63.72
N VAL A 194 9.75 -14.50 63.02
CA VAL A 194 8.49 -14.95 63.67
C VAL A 194 8.74 -16.16 64.56
N LYS A 195 9.55 -17.12 64.10
CA LYS A 195 9.92 -18.30 64.88
C LYS A 195 10.69 -17.92 66.16
N ALA A 196 11.69 -17.05 66.05
CA ALA A 196 12.48 -16.60 67.19
C ALA A 196 11.66 -15.82 68.23
N ILE A 197 10.66 -15.04 67.78
CA ILE A 197 9.72 -14.35 68.69
C ILE A 197 8.86 -15.39 69.43
N ARG A 198 8.34 -16.40 68.72
CA ARG A 198 7.48 -17.43 69.33
C ARG A 198 8.23 -18.30 70.36
N GLU A 199 9.50 -18.59 70.13
CA GLU A 199 10.34 -19.36 71.05
C GLU A 199 10.75 -18.58 72.31
N ARG A 200 10.64 -17.24 72.28
CA ARG A 200 10.91 -16.36 73.44
C ARG A 200 9.66 -16.04 74.27
N SER A 201 8.47 -16.31 73.75
CA SER A 201 7.19 -16.13 74.46
C SER A 201 6.84 -17.36 75.29
#